data_AF-A0A4U6CAE1-F1
#
_entry.id   AF-A0A4U6CAE1-F1
#
_cell.length_a   1.000
_cell.length_b   1.000
_cell.length_c   1.000
_cell.angle_alpha   90.00
_cell.angle_beta   90.00
_cell.angle_gamma   90.00
#
_symmetry.space_group_name_H-M   'P 1'
#
loop_
_entity.id
_entity.type
_entity.pdbx_description
1 polymer ?
#
loop_
_entity_poly.entity_id
_entity_poly.type
_entity_poly.pdbx_seq_one_letter_code
_entity_poly.pdbx_strand_id
1 'polypeptide(L)' 'MSPVAFIILGAVIFGATFAAWWWLNAFACGMNPTGCGEVELRWDDWEALRFFVPTFAIGAMLMAIGFVRKRAR' A
#
# COMPACT_ATOMS: atom_id res chain seq x y z
N MET A 1 0.10 -23.70 1.63
CA MET A 1 -0.65 -22.46 1.95
C MET A 1 -1.91 -22.40 1.10
N SER A 2 -3.08 -22.17 1.71
CA SER A 2 -4.36 -22.16 0.98
C SER A 2 -4.47 -20.93 0.06
N PRO A 3 -5.25 -20.99 -1.04
CA PRO A 3 -5.49 -19.82 -1.90
C PRO A 3 -6.02 -18.61 -1.11
N VAL A 4 -6.87 -18.87 -0.11
CA VAL A 4 -7.41 -17.86 0.81
C VAL A 4 -6.30 -17.21 1.64
N ALA A 5 -5.33 -17.99 2.14
CA ALA A 5 -4.21 -17.43 2.90
C ALA A 5 -3.35 -16.46 2.08
N PHE A 6 -3.13 -16.74 0.79
CA PHE A 6 -2.44 -15.81 -0.12
C PHE A 6 -3.21 -14.51 -0.31
N ILE A 7 -4.54 -14.58 -0.45
CA ILE A 7 -5.40 -13.40 -0.58
C ILE A 7 -5.34 -12.56 0.69
N ILE A 8 -5.51 -13.18 1.87
CA ILE A 8 -5.49 -12.45 3.15
C ILE A 8 -4.12 -11.80 3.37
N LEU A 9 -3.04 -12.55 3.19
CA LEU A 9 -1.69 -12.01 3.39
C LEU A 9 -1.40 -10.85 2.41
N GLY A 10 -1.76 -11.01 1.13
CA GLY A 10 -1.60 -9.96 0.14
C GLY A 10 -2.42 -8.71 0.46
N ALA A 11 -3.66 -8.87 0.91
CA ALA A 11 -4.53 -7.77 1.32
C ALA A 11 -3.99 -7.03 2.56
N VAL A 12 -3.47 -7.77 3.54
CA VAL A 12 -2.83 -7.18 4.72
C VAL A 12 -1.60 -6.37 4.34
N ILE A 13 -0.70 -6.93 3.52
CA ILE A 13 0.52 -6.23 3.08
C ILE A 13 0.17 -4.98 2.26
N PHE A 14 -0.73 -5.11 1.30
CA PHE A 14 -1.17 -4.00 0.45
C PHE A 14 -1.83 -2.90 1.28
N GLY A 15 -2.80 -3.27 2.14
CA GLY A 15 -3.54 -2.33 2.98
C GLY A 15 -2.66 -1.66 4.03
N ALA A 16 -1.76 -2.39 4.68
CA ALA A 16 -0.84 -1.82 5.67
C ALA A 16 0.15 -0.84 5.02
N THR A 17 0.66 -1.17 3.83
CA THR A 17 1.53 -0.27 3.06
C THR A 17 0.78 1.00 2.66
N PHE A 18 -0.47 0.87 2.19
CA PHE A 18 -1.32 2.02 1.87
C PHE A 18 -1.58 2.91 3.07
N ALA A 19 -1.95 2.31 4.20
CA ALA A 19 -2.21 3.04 5.44
C ALA A 19 -0.95 3.78 5.92
N ALA A 20 0.22 3.14 5.85
CA ALA A 20 1.49 3.77 6.19
C ALA A 20 1.81 4.96 5.27
N TRP A 21 1.58 4.81 3.96
CA TRP A 21 1.76 5.90 2.98
C TRP A 21 0.84 7.09 3.27
N TRP A 22 -0.45 6.83 3.45
CA TRP A 22 -1.44 7.85 3.79
C TRP A 22 -1.07 8.60 5.08
N TRP A 23 -0.71 7.82 6.10
CA TRP A 23 -0.35 8.34 7.42
C TRP A 23 0.89 9.24 7.38
N LEU A 24 1.92 8.88 6.60
CA LEU A 24 3.10 9.72 6.43
C LEU A 24 2.80 11.02 5.69
N ASN A 25 1.93 11.00 4.68
CA ASN A 25 1.49 12.22 3.99
C ASN A 25 0.70 13.13 4.93
N ALA A 26 -0.19 12.56 5.75
CA ALA A 26 -0.91 13.31 6.78
C ALA A 26 0.04 13.90 7.84
N PHE A 27 1.05 13.14 8.26
CA PHE A 27 2.06 13.63 9.18
C PHE A 27 2.91 14.76 8.60
N ALA A 28 3.35 14.64 7.34
CA ALA A 28 4.10 15.69 6.66
C ALA A 28 3.28 16.99 6.55
N CYS A 29 1.99 16.87 6.24
CA CYS A 29 1.03 17.96 6.23
C CYS A 29 0.92 18.65 7.61
N GLY A 30 0.80 17.87 8.70
CA GLY A 30 0.74 18.41 10.07
C GLY A 30 2.04 19.06 10.57
N MET A 31 3.19 18.68 10.02
CA MET A 31 4.50 19.25 10.35
C MET A 31 4.86 20.48 9.50
N ASN A 32 4.04 20.85 8.51
CA ASN A 32 4.32 22.00 7.66
C ASN A 32 4.10 23.32 8.43
N PRO A 33 5.14 24.15 8.66
CA PRO A 33 5.02 25.38 9.46
C PRO A 33 4.13 26.44 8.81
N THR A 34 3.87 26.37 7.51
CA THR A 34 2.96 27.28 6.80
C THR A 34 1.48 26.86 6.94
N GLY A 35 1.21 25.78 7.65
CA GLY A 35 -0.09 25.14 7.70
C GLY A 35 -0.35 24.26 6.47
N CYS A 36 -1.34 23.39 6.60
CA CYS A 36 -1.80 22.50 5.55
C CYS A 36 -3.33 22.53 5.52
N GLY A 37 -3.90 22.81 4.35
CA GLY A 37 -5.36 22.89 4.18
C GLY A 37 -6.00 21.50 4.07
N GLU A 38 -5.44 20.64 3.23
CA GLU A 38 -5.93 19.29 2.98
C GLU A 38 -4.76 18.30 2.86
N VAL A 39 -5.00 17.05 3.25
CA VAL A 39 -4.02 15.96 3.08
C VAL A 39 -4.00 15.55 1.62
N GLU A 40 -2.93 15.93 0.92
CA GLU A 40 -2.67 15.49 -0.45
C GLU A 40 -1.69 14.32 -0.45
N LEU A 41 -2.02 13.26 -1.18
CA LEU A 41 -1.12 12.13 -1.39
C LEU A 41 -0.11 12.49 -2.47
N ARG A 42 1.16 12.64 -2.09
CA ARG A 42 2.23 13.04 -3.02
C ARG A 42 2.70 11.88 -3.88
N TRP A 43 1.87 11.46 -4.84
CA TRP A 43 2.21 10.40 -5.79
C TRP A 43 3.35 10.78 -6.74
N ASP A 44 3.60 12.08 -6.92
CA ASP A 44 4.70 12.62 -7.74
C ASP A 44 6.07 12.57 -7.04
N ASP A 45 6.10 12.36 -5.72
CA ASP A 45 7.34 12.25 -4.94
C ASP A 45 7.93 10.85 -5.06
N TRP A 46 8.70 10.64 -6.13
CA TRP A 46 9.29 9.34 -6.44
C TRP A 46 10.30 8.85 -5.39
N GLU A 47 10.94 9.75 -4.65
CA GLU A 47 11.99 9.41 -3.69
C GLU A 47 11.44 8.64 -2.49
N ALA A 48 10.25 9.00 -2.04
CA ALA A 48 9.50 8.25 -1.05
C ALA A 48 8.76 7.06 -1.69
N LEU A 49 8.11 7.27 -2.85
CA LEU A 49 7.28 6.27 -3.49
C LEU A 49 8.05 4.98 -3.85
N ARG A 50 9.32 5.09 -4.29
CA ARG A 50 10.16 3.92 -4.65
C ARG A 50 10.34 2.91 -3.52
N PHE A 51 10.12 3.29 -2.26
CA PHE A 51 10.17 2.38 -1.11
C PHE A 51 8.83 1.68 -0.87
N PHE A 52 7.71 2.35 -1.16
CA PHE A 52 6.36 1.82 -0.95
C PHE A 52 5.82 1.04 -2.15
N VAL A 53 6.17 1.42 -3.39
CA VAL A 53 5.70 0.71 -4.60
C VAL A 53 6.08 -0.78 -4.60
N PRO A 54 7.32 -1.19 -4.24
CA PRO A 54 7.67 -2.60 -4.19
C PRO A 54 6.79 -3.40 -3.23
N THR A 55 6.49 -2.86 -2.04
CA THR A 55 5.65 -3.54 -1.05
C THR A 55 4.18 -3.58 -1.48
N PHE A 56 3.66 -2.53 -2.11
CA PHE A 56 2.36 -2.56 -2.79
C PHE A 56 2.29 -3.66 -3.84
N ALA A 57 3.30 -3.73 -4.71
CA ALA A 57 3.36 -4.70 -5.79
C ALA A 57 3.41 -6.13 -5.25
N ILE A 58 4.18 -6.37 -4.17
CA ILE A 58 4.24 -7.68 -3.51
C ILE A 58 2.87 -8.07 -2.94
N GLY A 59 2.20 -7.17 -2.22
CA GLY A 59 0.85 -7.41 -1.70
C GLY A 59 -0.16 -7.73 -2.81
N ALA A 60 -0.16 -6.92 -3.88
CA ALA A 60 -0.99 -7.13 -5.05
C ALA A 60 -0.71 -8.47 -5.76
N MET A 61 0.56 -8.83 -5.94
CA MET A 61 0.97 -10.10 -6.54
C MET A 61 0.51 -11.30 -5.70
N LEU A 62 0.64 -11.24 -4.38
CA LEU A 62 0.17 -12.32 -3.50
C LEU A 62 -1.34 -12.52 -3.60
N MET A 63 -2.11 -11.43 -3.63
CA MET A 63 -3.55 -11.53 -3.88
C MET A 63 -3.85 -12.15 -5.25
N ALA A 64 -3.19 -11.68 -6.31
CA ALA A 64 -3.37 -12.20 -7.66
C ALA A 64 -3.07 -13.71 -7.73
N ILE A 65 -1.97 -14.16 -7.14
CA ILE A 65 -1.61 -15.58 -7.02
C ILE A 65 -2.71 -16.35 -6.28
N GLY A 66 -3.22 -15.82 -5.18
CA GLY A 66 -4.32 -16.44 -4.44
C GLY A 66 -5.60 -16.59 -5.26
N PHE A 67 -6.00 -15.55 -5.99
CA PHE A 67 -7.18 -15.58 -6.87
C PHE A 67 -7.02 -16.54 -8.04
N VAL A 68 -5.86 -16.52 -8.73
CA VAL A 68 -5.56 -17.44 -9.84
C VAL A 68 -5.64 -18.89 -9.37
N ARG A 69 -5.05 -19.21 -8.20
CA ARG A 69 -5.08 -20.57 -7.63
C ARG A 69 -6.45 -20.99 -7.12
N LYS A 70 -7.29 -20.04 -6.71
CA LYS A 70 -8.69 -20.32 -6.33
C LYS A 70 -9.53 -20.65 -7.56
N ARG A 71 -9.29 -19.97 -8.70
CA ARG A 71 -10.01 -20.18 -9.97
C ARG A 71 -9.63 -21.47 -10.69
N ALA A 72 -8.40 -21.95 -10.49
CA ALA A 72 -7.89 -23.18 -11.11
C ALA A 72 -8.30 -24.49 -10.38
N ARG A 73 -9.12 -24.39 -9.33
CA ARG A 73 -9.72 -25.53 -8.61
C ARG A 73 -11.21 -25.55 -8.88
#